data_AF-V9GCF0-F1
#
_entry.id   AF-V9GCF0-F1
#
_cell.length_a   1.000
_cell.length_b   1.000
_cell.length_c   1.000
_cell.angle_alpha   90.00
_cell.angle_beta   90.00
_cell.angle_gamma   90.00
#
_symmetry.space_group_name_H-M   'P 1'
#
loop_
_entity.id
_entity.type
_entity.pdbx_description
1 polymer ?
#
loop_
_entity_poly.entity_id
_entity_poly.type
_entity_poly.pdbx_seq_one_letter_code
_entity_poly.pdbx_strand_id
1 'polypeptide(L)'
;MIGLLFLLLHHTEPNDDSLTILQNGQVMTSVDRSEHAIGVFPLLDLEKYHQWEIMLEKKTYREAKNAIIGSGGQIVPGEQGYRLDRRKLLEQYYTFWYGEGSTAIEAPMYPVHPKVDAEILASIRVKPIGYYVTYFNSNNKNRAHNIALAAKAIDSAVVFPGETFSFNQVVGMRTVDKGYKRAGVIVRGELSEGVGGGICQVSSTLFNAIDRAGLQIVKRYSHSRNVPYVLSGRDATVSWGGPDFVFENAYNQPILIRAYGNGGRMAVSIFSSESIEYKPRHVPSISNRIPEETKDVRHQSVNGK
;
A
#
# COMPACT_ATOMS: atom_id res chain seq x y z
N MET A 1 39.89 17.35 -49.18
CA MET A 1 40.14 16.04 -48.56
C MET A 1 39.52 16.09 -47.18
N ILE A 2 38.27 15.62 -47.05
CA ILE A 2 37.50 15.68 -45.79
C ILE A 2 37.66 14.31 -45.12
N GLY A 3 38.29 14.30 -43.95
CA GLY A 3 38.49 13.09 -43.13
C GLY A 3 37.18 12.73 -42.42
N LEU A 4 36.71 11.50 -42.66
CA LEU A 4 35.57 10.92 -41.96
C LEU A 4 36.08 10.32 -40.64
N LEU A 5 35.63 10.88 -39.53
CA LEU A 5 35.83 10.36 -38.19
C LEU A 5 34.84 9.20 -37.96
N PHE A 6 35.31 7.95 -38.01
CA PHE A 6 34.52 6.79 -37.61
C PHE A 6 34.49 6.71 -36.08
N LEU A 7 33.33 7.00 -35.48
CA LEU A 7 33.03 6.63 -34.10
C LEU A 7 32.85 5.10 -34.03
N LEU A 8 33.77 4.43 -33.33
CA LEU A 8 33.66 3.03 -32.96
C LEU A 8 32.58 2.86 -31.89
N LEU A 9 31.39 2.44 -32.29
CA LEU A 9 30.43 1.78 -31.41
C LEU A 9 31.07 0.47 -30.94
N HIS A 10 31.34 0.36 -29.64
CA HIS A 10 31.75 -0.92 -29.03
C HIS A 10 30.53 -1.85 -29.04
N HIS A 11 30.42 -2.70 -30.05
CA HIS A 11 29.65 -3.94 -29.93
C HIS A 11 30.46 -4.91 -29.08
N THR A 12 30.04 -5.13 -27.84
CA THR A 12 30.44 -6.31 -27.07
C THR A 12 29.82 -7.53 -27.75
N GLU A 13 30.63 -8.27 -28.51
CA GLU A 13 30.31 -9.63 -28.93
C GLU A 13 29.92 -10.46 -27.69
N PRO A 14 28.89 -11.32 -27.74
CA PRO A 14 28.56 -12.20 -26.63
C PRO A 14 29.76 -13.12 -26.39
N ASN A 15 30.40 -12.99 -25.23
CA ASN A 15 31.38 -13.98 -24.78
C ASN A 15 30.60 -15.26 -24.42
N ASP A 16 30.95 -16.41 -25.01
CA ASP A 16 30.26 -17.70 -24.79
C ASP A 16 30.33 -18.19 -23.33
N ASP A 17 31.14 -17.53 -22.51
CA ASP A 17 31.24 -17.78 -21.07
C ASP A 17 30.27 -16.96 -20.21
N SER A 18 29.46 -16.09 -20.84
CA SER A 18 28.53 -15.21 -20.14
C SER A 18 27.08 -15.54 -20.48
N LEU A 19 26.20 -15.50 -19.47
CA LEU A 19 24.76 -15.58 -19.64
C LEU A 19 24.13 -14.22 -19.38
N THR A 20 23.49 -13.66 -20.40
CA THR A 20 22.69 -12.45 -20.31
C THR A 20 21.22 -12.79 -20.06
N ILE A 21 20.64 -12.22 -19.02
CA ILE A 21 19.20 -12.28 -18.76
C ILE A 21 18.52 -11.01 -19.24
N LEU A 22 17.54 -11.17 -20.12
CA LEU A 22 16.73 -10.11 -20.68
C LEU A 22 15.35 -10.05 -20.01
N GLN A 23 14.73 -8.88 -20.01
CA GLN A 23 13.29 -8.72 -19.75
C GLN A 23 12.73 -7.76 -20.78
N ASN A 24 11.87 -8.25 -21.67
CA ASN A 24 11.33 -7.48 -22.79
C ASN A 24 12.44 -6.86 -23.66
N GLY A 25 13.51 -7.61 -23.91
CA GLY A 25 14.67 -7.16 -24.68
C GLY A 25 15.65 -6.24 -23.94
N GLN A 26 15.37 -5.85 -22.69
CA GLN A 26 16.29 -5.05 -21.87
C GLN A 26 17.17 -5.96 -21.00
N VAL A 27 18.48 -5.69 -20.94
CA VAL A 27 19.42 -6.42 -20.08
C VAL A 27 19.15 -6.14 -18.60
N MET A 28 18.84 -7.20 -17.84
CA MET A 28 18.61 -7.13 -16.39
C MET A 28 19.86 -7.46 -15.59
N THR A 29 20.62 -8.45 -16.08
CA THR A 29 21.91 -8.87 -15.54
C THR A 29 22.66 -9.67 -16.60
N SER A 30 23.98 -9.68 -16.49
CA SER A 30 24.84 -10.71 -17.10
C SER A 30 25.55 -11.45 -15.97
N VAL A 31 25.96 -12.69 -16.22
CA VAL A 31 26.79 -13.46 -15.29
C VAL A 31 27.79 -14.31 -16.05
N ASP A 32 29.06 -14.17 -15.71
CA ASP A 32 30.11 -15.04 -16.24
C ASP A 32 30.13 -16.37 -15.49
N ARG A 33 30.47 -17.47 -16.19
CA ARG A 33 30.66 -18.79 -15.56
C ARG A 33 31.66 -18.74 -14.40
N SER A 34 32.70 -17.92 -14.49
CA SER A 34 33.70 -17.80 -13.43
C SER A 34 33.13 -17.27 -12.11
N GLU A 35 32.10 -16.42 -12.17
CA GLU A 35 31.48 -15.81 -10.98
C GLU A 35 30.80 -16.86 -10.11
N HIS A 36 30.13 -17.83 -10.74
CA HIS A 36 29.37 -18.89 -10.05
C HIS A 36 30.13 -20.22 -9.95
N ALA A 37 31.41 -20.27 -10.28
CA ALA A 37 32.20 -21.50 -10.18
C ALA A 37 32.64 -21.78 -8.73
N ILE A 38 32.78 -23.07 -8.38
CA ILE A 38 33.38 -23.52 -7.12
C ILE A 38 34.91 -23.43 -7.25
N GLY A 39 35.49 -22.31 -6.82
CA GLY A 39 36.93 -22.10 -6.85
C GLY A 39 37.51 -22.23 -8.27
N VAL A 40 38.41 -23.19 -8.47
CA VAL A 40 39.02 -23.50 -9.77
C VAL A 40 38.32 -24.65 -10.52
N PHE A 41 37.22 -25.19 -9.97
CA PHE A 41 36.47 -26.29 -10.58
C PHE A 41 35.31 -25.75 -11.43
N PRO A 42 35.02 -26.34 -12.61
CA PRO A 42 33.89 -25.96 -13.47
C PRO A 42 32.54 -26.48 -12.93
N LEU A 43 32.38 -26.52 -11.60
CA LEU A 43 31.16 -26.93 -10.93
C LEU A 43 30.38 -25.69 -10.52
N LEU A 44 29.06 -25.73 -10.71
CA LEU A 44 28.16 -24.67 -10.29
C LEU A 44 28.10 -24.58 -8.76
N ASP A 45 28.43 -23.41 -8.25
CA ASP A 45 28.19 -23.01 -6.86
C ASP A 45 26.72 -22.60 -6.70
N LEU A 46 25.94 -23.50 -6.09
CA LEU A 46 24.50 -23.30 -5.90
C LEU A 46 24.16 -22.14 -4.95
N GLU A 47 25.06 -21.80 -4.01
CA GLU A 47 24.83 -20.66 -3.12
C GLU A 47 24.95 -19.36 -3.90
N LYS A 48 26.01 -19.23 -4.72
CA LYS A 48 26.19 -18.05 -5.59
C LYS A 48 25.06 -17.91 -6.59
N TYR A 49 24.64 -19.02 -7.22
CA TYR A 49 23.46 -19.04 -8.08
C TYR A 49 22.22 -18.54 -7.35
N HIS A 50 21.96 -19.03 -6.13
CA HIS A 50 20.77 -18.65 -5.38
C HIS A 50 20.78 -17.16 -4.98
N GLN A 51 21.94 -16.62 -4.58
CA GLN A 51 22.06 -15.18 -4.31
C GLN A 51 21.80 -14.35 -5.57
N TRP A 52 22.31 -14.78 -6.71
CA TRP A 52 22.06 -14.13 -7.99
C TRP A 52 20.58 -14.23 -8.41
N GLU A 53 19.95 -15.39 -8.25
CA GLU A 53 18.52 -15.61 -8.51
C GLU A 53 17.66 -14.67 -7.66
N ILE A 54 17.95 -14.50 -6.37
CA ILE A 54 17.25 -13.55 -5.50
C ILE A 54 17.38 -12.12 -6.02
N MET A 55 18.57 -11.73 -6.47
CA MET A 55 18.81 -10.40 -7.01
C MET A 55 18.08 -10.18 -8.34
N LEU A 56 18.08 -11.19 -9.22
CA LEU A 56 17.34 -11.16 -10.47
C LEU A 56 15.83 -11.06 -10.22
N GLU A 57 15.30 -11.84 -9.27
CA GLU A 57 13.88 -11.78 -8.94
C GLU A 57 13.50 -10.40 -8.39
N LYS A 58 14.31 -9.80 -7.51
CA LYS A 58 14.06 -8.42 -7.04
C LYS A 58 14.02 -7.40 -8.17
N LYS A 59 14.85 -7.57 -9.21
CA LYS A 59 14.90 -6.67 -10.38
C LYS A 59 13.75 -6.87 -11.35
N THR A 60 13.29 -8.11 -11.52
CA THR A 60 12.31 -8.51 -12.54
C THR A 60 10.89 -8.62 -12.01
N TYR A 61 10.73 -8.75 -10.68
CA TYR A 61 9.43 -8.85 -10.03
C TYR A 61 8.60 -7.60 -10.28
N ARG A 62 7.35 -7.83 -10.70
CA ARG A 62 6.33 -6.80 -10.79
C ARG A 62 5.15 -7.23 -9.94
N GLU A 63 4.83 -6.43 -8.94
CA GLU A 63 3.65 -6.67 -8.11
C GLU A 63 2.36 -6.51 -8.93
N ALA A 64 1.40 -7.43 -8.71
CA ALA A 64 0.07 -7.29 -9.27
C ALA A 64 -0.69 -6.17 -8.55
N LYS A 65 -1.37 -5.31 -9.30
CA LYS A 65 -2.17 -4.22 -8.73
C LYS A 65 -3.63 -4.58 -8.75
N ASN A 66 -4.25 -4.53 -7.59
CA ASN A 66 -5.70 -4.74 -7.46
C ASN A 66 -6.50 -3.72 -8.27
N ALA A 67 -7.66 -4.15 -8.74
CA ALA A 67 -8.68 -3.24 -9.26
C ALA A 67 -9.10 -2.26 -8.16
N ILE A 68 -9.50 -1.05 -8.55
CA ILE A 68 -9.97 0.00 -7.64
C ILE A 68 -11.23 0.67 -8.16
N ILE A 69 -11.92 1.42 -7.30
CA ILE A 69 -12.94 2.35 -7.73
C ILE A 69 -12.31 3.72 -7.96
N GLY A 70 -12.35 4.20 -9.20
CA GLY A 70 -11.86 5.52 -9.59
C GLY A 70 -12.67 6.65 -8.96
N SER A 71 -12.16 7.88 -9.09
CA SER A 71 -12.78 9.09 -8.53
C SER A 71 -14.19 9.38 -9.05
N GLY A 72 -14.52 8.93 -10.28
CA GLY A 72 -15.85 9.03 -10.87
C GLY A 72 -16.77 7.84 -10.56
N GLY A 73 -16.34 6.89 -9.73
CA GLY A 73 -17.11 5.69 -9.38
C GLY A 73 -16.96 4.52 -10.37
N GLN A 74 -16.20 4.70 -11.45
CA GLN A 74 -15.88 3.64 -12.39
C GLN A 74 -14.93 2.60 -11.78
N ILE A 75 -15.05 1.34 -12.19
CA ILE A 75 -14.05 0.32 -11.86
C ILE A 75 -12.84 0.54 -12.77
N VAL A 76 -11.67 0.69 -12.16
CA VAL A 76 -10.39 0.65 -12.86
C VAL A 76 -9.86 -0.78 -12.71
N PRO A 77 -9.71 -1.54 -13.80
CA PRO A 77 -9.20 -2.92 -13.75
C PRO A 77 -7.82 -3.00 -13.09
N GLY A 78 -7.55 -4.13 -12.46
CA GLY A 78 -6.23 -4.42 -11.92
C GLY A 78 -5.18 -4.61 -13.01
N GLU A 79 -3.91 -4.49 -12.62
CA GLU A 79 -2.77 -4.82 -13.47
C GLU A 79 -2.19 -6.16 -13.06
N GLN A 80 -1.90 -7.01 -14.04
CA GLN A 80 -1.21 -8.27 -13.81
C GLN A 80 0.24 -8.02 -13.34
N GLY A 81 0.64 -8.76 -12.32
CA GLY A 81 2.02 -8.84 -11.85
C GLY A 81 2.77 -9.97 -12.55
N TYR A 82 4.07 -10.03 -12.31
CA TYR A 82 4.95 -11.05 -12.86
C TYR A 82 5.98 -11.46 -11.82
N ARG A 83 6.24 -12.76 -11.75
CA ARG A 83 7.23 -13.33 -10.85
C ARG A 83 8.09 -14.34 -11.59
N LEU A 84 9.35 -14.44 -11.17
CA LEU A 84 10.34 -15.30 -11.79
C LEU A 84 9.94 -16.78 -11.63
N ASP A 85 9.89 -17.50 -12.74
CA ASP A 85 9.79 -18.96 -12.76
C ASP A 85 11.17 -19.54 -12.47
N ARG A 86 11.44 -19.69 -11.17
CA ARG A 86 12.72 -20.19 -10.63
C ARG A 86 13.11 -21.55 -11.21
N ARG A 87 12.15 -22.45 -11.37
CA ARG A 87 12.42 -23.79 -11.89
C ARG A 87 12.86 -23.73 -13.34
N LYS A 88 12.12 -22.99 -14.18
CA LYS A 88 12.48 -22.84 -15.60
C LYS A 88 13.78 -22.06 -15.77
N LEU A 89 14.05 -21.07 -14.91
CA LEU A 89 15.32 -20.35 -14.90
C LEU A 89 16.47 -21.31 -14.60
N LEU A 90 16.33 -22.15 -13.57
CA LEU A 90 17.35 -23.13 -13.20
C LEU A 90 17.62 -24.12 -14.35
N GLU A 91 16.58 -24.65 -14.97
CA GLU A 91 16.70 -25.55 -16.14
C GLU A 91 17.49 -24.88 -17.30
N GLN A 92 17.15 -23.64 -17.64
CA GLN A 92 17.86 -22.87 -18.68
C GLN A 92 19.30 -22.55 -18.26
N TYR A 93 19.52 -22.21 -17.00
CA TYR A 93 20.84 -21.91 -16.45
C TYR A 93 21.76 -23.14 -16.49
N TYR A 94 21.26 -24.33 -16.14
CA TYR A 94 22.02 -25.57 -16.27
C TYR A 94 22.39 -25.88 -17.73
N THR A 95 21.49 -25.58 -18.66
CA THR A 95 21.75 -25.78 -20.11
C THR A 95 22.86 -24.85 -20.60
N PHE A 96 22.87 -23.59 -20.15
CA PHE A 96 23.98 -22.67 -20.39
C PHE A 96 25.27 -23.13 -19.69
N TRP A 97 25.18 -23.62 -18.45
CA TRP A 97 26.35 -23.95 -17.65
C TRP A 97 27.11 -25.19 -18.14
N TYR A 98 26.39 -26.26 -18.46
CA TYR A 98 26.98 -27.57 -18.78
C TYR A 98 26.85 -27.97 -20.26
N GLY A 99 26.27 -27.11 -21.10
CA GLY A 99 26.04 -27.41 -22.51
C GLY A 99 26.21 -26.18 -23.41
N GLU A 100 25.66 -26.29 -24.61
CA GLU A 100 25.63 -25.23 -25.63
C GLU A 100 24.35 -24.40 -25.51
N GLY A 101 23.89 -24.14 -24.27
CA GLY A 101 22.72 -23.30 -24.04
C GLY A 101 22.94 -21.88 -24.54
N SER A 102 21.84 -21.18 -24.85
CA SER A 102 21.90 -19.79 -25.29
C SER A 102 22.62 -18.91 -24.26
N THR A 103 23.51 -18.05 -24.74
CA THR A 103 24.23 -17.02 -23.95
C THR A 103 23.35 -15.81 -23.63
N ALA A 104 22.13 -15.77 -24.17
CA ALA A 104 21.09 -14.82 -23.83
C ALA A 104 19.75 -15.54 -23.69
N ILE A 105 19.05 -15.31 -22.56
CA ILE A 105 17.70 -15.84 -22.33
C ILE A 105 16.79 -14.73 -21.79
N GLU A 106 15.53 -14.71 -22.23
CA GLU A 106 14.49 -13.92 -21.56
C GLU A 106 14.19 -14.55 -20.20
N ALA A 107 14.10 -13.72 -19.16
CA ALA A 107 13.76 -14.14 -17.82
C ALA A 107 12.42 -14.91 -17.87
N PRO A 108 12.40 -16.20 -17.49
CA PRO A 108 11.16 -16.95 -17.53
C PRO A 108 10.26 -16.43 -16.40
N MET A 109 9.12 -15.86 -16.76
CA MET A 109 8.17 -15.29 -15.82
C MET A 109 6.84 -16.05 -15.88
N TYR A 110 6.14 -16.11 -14.75
CA TYR A 110 4.73 -16.47 -14.72
C TYR A 110 3.87 -15.28 -14.26
N PRO A 111 2.65 -15.16 -14.80
CA PRO A 111 1.73 -14.12 -14.40
C PRO A 111 1.25 -14.30 -12.96
N VAL A 112 1.15 -13.18 -12.23
CA VAL A 112 0.50 -13.10 -10.92
C VAL A 112 -0.78 -12.29 -11.07
N HIS A 113 -1.93 -12.92 -10.84
CA HIS A 113 -3.22 -12.24 -10.92
C HIS A 113 -3.42 -11.31 -9.72
N PRO A 114 -4.07 -10.15 -9.91
CA PRO A 114 -4.46 -9.31 -8.80
C PRO A 114 -5.42 -10.07 -7.89
N LYS A 115 -5.26 -9.88 -6.58
CA LYS A 115 -6.13 -10.51 -5.58
C LYS A 115 -7.58 -10.02 -5.69
N VAL A 116 -7.75 -8.77 -6.13
CA VAL A 116 -9.04 -8.16 -6.38
C VAL A 116 -9.10 -7.74 -7.85
N ASP A 117 -10.02 -8.32 -8.60
CA ASP A 117 -10.30 -7.93 -9.98
C ASP A 117 -11.58 -7.08 -10.08
N ALA A 118 -11.95 -6.75 -11.31
CA ALA A 118 -13.13 -5.93 -11.59
C ALA A 118 -14.44 -6.65 -11.24
N GLU A 119 -14.49 -7.97 -11.35
CA GLU A 119 -15.69 -8.76 -11.09
C GLU A 119 -15.99 -8.82 -9.59
N ILE A 120 -14.96 -9.05 -8.77
CA ILE A 120 -15.06 -8.97 -7.31
C ILE A 120 -15.58 -7.59 -6.91
N LEU A 121 -14.97 -6.50 -7.39
CA LEU A 121 -15.43 -5.15 -7.06
C LEU A 121 -16.86 -4.87 -7.51
N ALA A 122 -17.25 -5.35 -8.69
CA ALA A 122 -18.62 -5.20 -9.18
C ALA A 122 -19.62 -5.91 -8.27
N SER A 123 -19.27 -7.08 -7.74
CA SER A 123 -20.12 -7.87 -6.84
C SER A 123 -20.26 -7.29 -5.44
N ILE A 124 -19.19 -6.70 -4.87
CA ILE A 124 -19.17 -6.25 -3.47
C ILE A 124 -19.46 -4.77 -3.26
N ARG A 125 -19.59 -3.97 -4.33
CA ARG A 125 -19.88 -2.52 -4.23
C ARG A 125 -21.37 -2.18 -4.10
N VAL A 126 -22.23 -3.18 -3.97
CA VAL A 126 -23.68 -3.04 -4.15
C VAL A 126 -24.43 -2.71 -2.86
N LYS A 127 -24.13 -3.42 -1.75
CA LYS A 127 -24.90 -3.32 -0.51
C LYS A 127 -24.11 -2.57 0.57
N PRO A 128 -24.53 -1.37 1.00
CA PRO A 128 -23.91 -0.69 2.13
C PRO A 128 -24.27 -1.39 3.44
N ILE A 129 -23.26 -1.79 4.21
CA ILE A 129 -23.42 -2.49 5.50
C ILE A 129 -22.97 -1.66 6.70
N GLY A 130 -22.24 -0.58 6.47
CA GLY A 130 -21.81 0.37 7.51
C GLY A 130 -21.42 1.70 6.92
N TYR A 131 -21.52 2.76 7.71
CA TYR A 131 -21.05 4.09 7.32
C TYR A 131 -20.74 4.93 8.54
N TYR A 132 -19.86 5.91 8.41
CA TYR A 132 -19.65 6.93 9.43
C TYR A 132 -19.05 8.19 8.84
N VAL A 133 -19.39 9.35 9.43
CA VAL A 133 -18.90 10.66 8.97
C VAL A 133 -18.42 11.45 10.17
N THR A 134 -17.27 12.10 10.01
CA THR A 134 -16.74 13.11 10.93
C THR A 134 -16.39 14.38 10.15
N TYR A 135 -16.25 15.50 10.85
CA TYR A 135 -16.05 16.81 10.25
C TYR A 135 -14.71 17.42 10.67
N PHE A 136 -14.13 18.27 9.82
CA PHE A 136 -12.89 18.97 10.11
C PHE A 136 -12.85 20.35 9.45
N ASN A 137 -11.98 21.23 9.97
CA ASN A 137 -11.77 22.55 9.40
C ASN A 137 -10.97 22.45 8.09
N SER A 138 -11.62 22.69 6.95
CA SER A 138 -10.97 22.69 5.63
C SER A 138 -10.04 23.89 5.38
N ASN A 139 -10.01 24.88 6.27
CA ASN A 139 -9.07 25.99 6.21
C ASN A 139 -7.69 25.60 6.77
N ASN A 140 -7.62 24.56 7.61
CA ASN A 140 -6.36 23.95 8.01
C ASN A 140 -5.82 23.06 6.87
N LYS A 141 -5.16 23.69 5.89
CA LYS A 141 -4.79 23.04 4.62
C LYS A 141 -3.88 21.84 4.81
N ASN A 142 -2.94 21.89 5.74
CA ASN A 142 -2.03 20.75 6.00
C ASN A 142 -2.77 19.57 6.61
N ARG A 143 -3.64 19.83 7.59
CA ARG A 143 -4.47 18.78 8.21
C ARG A 143 -5.45 18.18 7.21
N ALA A 144 -6.12 19.02 6.42
CA ALA A 144 -7.04 18.60 5.36
C ALA A 144 -6.33 17.72 4.31
N HIS A 145 -5.12 18.12 3.89
CA HIS A 145 -4.28 17.35 2.98
C HIS A 145 -3.92 15.96 3.54
N ASN A 146 -3.49 15.89 4.81
CA ASN A 146 -3.16 14.63 5.46
C ASN A 146 -4.36 13.68 5.57
N ILE A 147 -5.55 14.22 5.89
CA ILE A 147 -6.79 13.46 5.95
C ILE A 147 -7.15 12.91 4.57
N ALA A 148 -7.08 13.75 3.53
CA ALA A 148 -7.36 13.32 2.16
C ALA A 148 -6.40 12.22 1.70
N LEU A 149 -5.10 12.35 2.01
CA LEU A 149 -4.08 11.37 1.66
C LEU A 149 -4.30 10.02 2.35
N ALA A 150 -4.58 10.02 3.65
CA ALA A 150 -4.85 8.79 4.39
C ALA A 150 -6.21 8.17 4.04
N ALA A 151 -7.23 8.98 3.74
CA ALA A 151 -8.50 8.50 3.22
C ALA A 151 -8.30 7.78 1.87
N LYS A 152 -7.50 8.37 0.97
CA LYS A 152 -7.15 7.74 -0.32
C LYS A 152 -6.42 6.41 -0.14
N ALA A 153 -5.56 6.29 0.87
CA ALA A 153 -4.82 5.06 1.13
C ALA A 153 -5.71 3.88 1.54
N ILE A 154 -6.83 4.13 2.23
CA ILE A 154 -7.79 3.09 2.64
C ILE A 154 -8.97 2.94 1.66
N ASP A 155 -9.14 3.85 0.71
CA ASP A 155 -10.20 3.78 -0.29
C ASP A 155 -9.97 2.61 -1.25
N SER A 156 -11.05 1.92 -1.61
CA SER A 156 -11.04 0.70 -2.43
C SER A 156 -10.31 -0.50 -1.82
N ALA A 157 -9.96 -0.47 -0.53
CA ALA A 157 -9.43 -1.63 0.15
C ALA A 157 -10.50 -2.73 0.27
N VAL A 158 -10.12 -3.98 -0.05
CA VAL A 158 -10.97 -5.16 0.09
C VAL A 158 -10.40 -6.09 1.15
N VAL A 159 -11.26 -6.58 2.03
CA VAL A 159 -10.90 -7.52 3.09
C VAL A 159 -11.72 -8.79 2.88
N PHE A 160 -11.07 -9.91 2.56
CA PHE A 160 -11.77 -11.18 2.31
C PHE A 160 -12.18 -11.86 3.63
N PRO A 161 -13.12 -12.80 3.59
CA PRO A 161 -13.47 -13.64 4.75
C PRO A 161 -12.23 -14.22 5.44
N GLY A 162 -12.17 -14.12 6.77
CA GLY A 162 -11.05 -14.55 7.60
C GLY A 162 -9.82 -13.65 7.56
N GLU A 163 -9.80 -12.60 6.74
CA GLU A 163 -8.67 -11.69 6.67
C GLU A 163 -8.76 -10.57 7.69
N THR A 164 -7.57 -10.12 8.11
CA THR A 164 -7.39 -8.99 9.00
C THR A 164 -6.95 -7.76 8.21
N PHE A 165 -7.54 -6.62 8.54
CA PHE A 165 -7.09 -5.31 8.07
C PHE A 165 -6.36 -4.58 9.20
N SER A 166 -5.16 -4.08 8.92
CA SER A 166 -4.40 -3.18 9.79
C SER A 166 -4.33 -1.78 9.18
N PHE A 167 -4.79 -0.78 9.91
CA PHE A 167 -4.74 0.61 9.45
C PHE A 167 -3.31 1.06 9.18
N ASN A 168 -2.38 0.76 10.10
CA ASN A 168 -0.98 1.13 9.92
C ASN A 168 -0.35 0.42 8.71
N GLN A 169 -0.63 -0.87 8.47
CA GLN A 169 -0.07 -1.56 7.29
C GLN A 169 -0.54 -0.93 5.98
N VAL A 170 -1.82 -0.55 5.89
CA VAL A 170 -2.40 0.03 4.67
C VAL A 170 -1.98 1.49 4.47
N VAL A 171 -2.01 2.32 5.52
CA VAL A 171 -1.66 3.75 5.41
C VAL A 171 -0.14 3.99 5.43
N GLY A 172 0.61 3.10 6.08
CA GLY A 172 2.05 3.16 6.21
C GLY A 172 2.56 4.23 7.19
N MET A 173 3.89 4.36 7.23
CA MET A 173 4.58 5.44 7.96
C MET A 173 4.23 6.81 7.38
N ARG A 174 3.94 7.78 8.24
CA ARG A 174 3.57 9.15 7.84
C ARG A 174 4.83 10.02 7.76
N THR A 175 5.40 10.15 6.56
CA THR A 175 6.62 10.93 6.29
C THR A 175 6.37 12.04 5.29
N VAL A 176 7.26 13.04 5.26
CA VAL A 176 7.22 14.14 4.29
C VAL A 176 7.38 13.62 2.85
N ASP A 177 8.26 12.63 2.64
CA ASP A 177 8.48 12.01 1.33
C ASP A 177 7.24 11.30 0.78
N LYS A 178 6.39 10.78 1.68
CA LYS A 178 5.09 10.21 1.32
C LYS A 178 3.99 11.27 1.15
N GLY A 179 4.35 12.55 1.25
CA GLY A 179 3.47 13.70 1.04
C GLY A 179 2.74 14.18 2.29
N TYR A 180 3.02 13.64 3.48
CA TYR A 180 2.39 14.12 4.72
C TYR A 180 3.01 15.45 5.17
N LYS A 181 2.15 16.34 5.67
CA LYS A 181 2.51 17.69 6.12
C LYS A 181 2.43 17.81 7.64
N ARG A 182 3.15 18.79 8.19
CA ARG A 182 3.05 19.16 9.61
C ARG A 182 1.69 19.79 9.90
N ALA A 183 1.02 19.27 10.93
CA ALA A 183 -0.24 19.78 11.45
C ALA A 183 -0.37 19.39 12.93
N GLY A 184 -1.38 19.94 13.62
CA GLY A 184 -1.68 19.56 14.99
C GLY A 184 -1.87 18.05 15.16
N VAL A 185 -1.11 17.46 16.07
CA VAL A 185 -1.16 16.07 16.53
C VAL A 185 -1.45 16.05 18.03
N ILE A 186 -2.06 14.97 18.51
CA ILE A 186 -2.25 14.75 19.94
C ILE A 186 -1.26 13.67 20.37
N VAL A 187 -0.32 14.04 21.23
CA VAL A 187 0.69 13.13 21.78
C VAL A 187 0.49 13.06 23.28
N ARG A 188 0.19 11.86 23.82
CA ARG A 188 -0.07 11.64 25.25
C ARG A 188 -1.16 12.56 25.85
N GLY A 189 -2.10 13.04 25.04
CA GLY A 189 -3.17 13.95 25.48
C GLY A 189 -2.82 15.43 25.43
N GLU A 190 -1.65 15.80 24.88
CA GLU A 190 -1.25 17.18 24.63
C GLU A 190 -1.23 17.47 23.14
N LEU A 191 -1.66 18.70 22.78
CA LEU A 191 -1.57 19.18 21.40
C LEU A 191 -0.11 19.56 21.10
N SER A 192 0.43 19.01 20.03
CA SER A 192 1.76 19.33 19.50
C SER A 192 1.69 19.45 17.98
N GLU A 193 2.75 19.91 17.32
CA GLU A 193 2.86 19.83 15.88
C GLU A 193 3.70 18.64 15.43
N GLY A 194 3.14 17.83 14.54
CA GLY A 194 3.80 16.64 14.02
C GLY A 194 3.43 16.36 12.57
N VAL A 195 4.20 15.50 11.92
CA VAL A 195 3.90 15.03 10.56
C VAL A 195 2.69 14.10 10.63
N GLY A 196 1.68 14.34 9.79
CA GLY A 196 0.47 13.52 9.78
C GLY A 196 -0.55 13.88 10.86
N GLY A 197 -0.70 15.16 11.20
CA GLY A 197 -1.87 15.61 11.96
C GLY A 197 -3.18 15.29 11.21
N GLY A 198 -4.18 14.77 11.93
CA GLY A 198 -5.50 14.38 11.39
C GLY A 198 -5.70 12.87 11.16
N ILE A 199 -4.66 12.05 11.26
CA ILE A 199 -4.73 10.60 10.91
C ILE A 199 -5.58 9.78 11.89
N CYS A 200 -5.56 10.13 13.18
CA CYS A 200 -6.46 9.52 14.17
C CYS A 200 -7.94 9.76 13.87
N GLN A 201 -8.29 10.85 13.18
CA GLN A 201 -9.68 11.09 12.77
C GLN A 201 -10.09 10.12 11.65
N VAL A 202 -9.19 9.81 10.71
CA VAL A 202 -9.42 8.85 9.63
C VAL A 202 -9.66 7.45 10.21
N SER A 203 -8.76 6.98 11.08
CA SER A 203 -8.90 5.68 11.76
C SER A 203 -10.12 5.62 12.67
N SER A 204 -10.45 6.69 13.41
CA SER A 204 -11.68 6.74 14.21
C SER A 204 -12.93 6.69 13.32
N THR A 205 -12.94 7.37 12.18
CA THR A 205 -14.07 7.31 11.23
C THR A 205 -14.23 5.90 10.68
N LEU A 206 -13.13 5.26 10.27
CA LEU A 206 -13.12 3.87 9.82
C LEU A 206 -13.62 2.92 10.92
N PHE A 207 -13.09 3.03 12.14
CA PHE A 207 -13.51 2.21 13.28
C PHE A 207 -15.02 2.26 13.49
N ASN A 208 -15.61 3.45 13.47
CA ASN A 208 -17.05 3.58 13.67
C ASN A 208 -17.88 2.98 12.54
N ALA A 209 -17.42 3.08 11.28
CA ALA A 209 -18.09 2.45 10.15
C ALA A 209 -18.01 0.91 10.22
N ILE A 210 -16.85 0.38 10.61
CA ILE A 210 -16.58 -1.06 10.80
C ILE A 210 -17.41 -1.62 11.96
N ASP A 211 -17.46 -0.93 13.09
CA ASP A 211 -18.26 -1.34 14.25
C ASP A 211 -19.77 -1.27 13.94
N ARG A 212 -20.23 -0.27 13.18
CA ARG A 212 -21.62 -0.19 12.70
C ARG A 212 -21.97 -1.37 11.80
N ALA A 213 -21.03 -1.81 10.95
CA ALA A 213 -21.16 -3.03 10.15
C ALA A 213 -21.01 -4.33 10.96
N GLY A 214 -20.70 -4.24 12.26
CA GLY A 214 -20.62 -5.38 13.17
C GLY A 214 -19.38 -6.27 13.02
N LEU A 215 -18.37 -5.83 12.27
CA LEU A 215 -17.12 -6.59 12.10
C LEU A 215 -16.38 -6.79 13.44
N GLN A 216 -15.54 -7.82 13.47
CA GLN A 216 -14.78 -8.17 14.66
C GLN A 216 -13.59 -7.20 14.83
N ILE A 217 -13.59 -6.44 15.92
CA ILE A 217 -12.48 -5.57 16.28
C ILE A 217 -11.42 -6.41 16.98
N VAL A 218 -10.22 -6.46 16.42
CA VAL A 218 -9.10 -7.25 16.94
C VAL A 218 -8.19 -6.41 17.83
N LYS A 219 -7.86 -5.19 17.40
CA LYS A 219 -7.08 -4.22 18.19
C LYS A 219 -7.67 -2.84 18.03
N ARG A 220 -7.86 -2.16 19.17
CA ARG A 220 -8.25 -0.76 19.23
C ARG A 220 -7.65 -0.13 20.48
N TYR A 221 -7.11 1.07 20.31
CA TYR A 221 -6.63 1.91 21.39
C TYR A 221 -7.43 3.21 21.41
N SER A 222 -7.63 3.78 22.58
CA SER A 222 -8.23 5.10 22.76
C SER A 222 -7.20 6.09 23.28
N HIS A 223 -7.39 7.36 22.98
CA HIS A 223 -6.62 8.45 23.54
C HIS A 223 -6.90 8.54 25.05
N SER A 224 -5.93 9.03 25.81
CA SER A 224 -6.10 9.32 27.24
C SER A 224 -7.10 10.46 27.51
N ARG A 225 -7.40 11.28 26.49
CA ARG A 225 -8.35 12.40 26.57
C ARG A 225 -9.36 12.32 25.43
N ASN A 226 -10.56 12.84 25.68
CA ASN A 226 -11.59 12.95 24.65
C ASN A 226 -11.11 13.79 23.46
N VAL A 227 -11.37 13.30 22.27
CA VAL A 227 -11.10 14.00 21.01
C VAL A 227 -12.40 14.62 20.47
N PRO A 228 -12.36 15.79 19.83
CA PRO A 228 -13.58 16.55 19.55
C PRO A 228 -14.31 16.07 18.28
N TYR A 229 -13.73 15.18 17.49
CA TYR A 229 -14.27 14.70 16.20
C TYR A 229 -15.09 13.41 16.29
N VAL A 230 -15.17 12.77 17.46
CA VAL A 230 -16.03 11.60 17.74
C VAL A 230 -16.54 11.68 19.19
N LEU A 231 -17.63 10.96 19.48
CA LEU A 231 -18.14 10.84 20.86
C LEU A 231 -17.13 10.11 21.76
N SER A 232 -17.25 10.30 23.07
CA SER A 232 -16.39 9.62 24.03
C SER A 232 -16.48 8.09 23.87
N GLY A 233 -15.33 7.42 23.93
CA GLY A 233 -15.24 5.98 23.70
C GLY A 233 -15.45 5.54 22.25
N ARG A 234 -15.46 6.46 21.28
CA ARG A 234 -15.61 6.17 19.84
C ARG A 234 -14.37 6.49 19.00
N ASP A 235 -13.23 6.68 19.63
CA ASP A 235 -11.97 6.95 18.97
C ASP A 235 -11.12 5.68 18.78
N ALA A 236 -10.25 5.72 17.76
CA ALA A 236 -9.24 4.71 17.49
C ALA A 236 -7.90 5.41 17.24
N THR A 237 -6.99 5.32 18.20
CA THR A 237 -5.66 5.94 18.13
C THR A 237 -4.71 5.08 17.31
N VAL A 238 -3.93 5.73 16.44
CA VAL A 238 -2.92 5.07 15.61
C VAL A 238 -1.60 5.84 15.60
N SER A 239 -0.48 5.12 15.69
CA SER A 239 0.88 5.62 15.52
C SER A 239 1.74 4.58 14.83
N TRP A 240 2.61 5.00 13.90
CA TRP A 240 3.54 4.06 13.26
C TRP A 240 4.50 3.48 14.29
N GLY A 241 4.69 2.15 14.27
CA GLY A 241 5.48 1.43 15.28
C GLY A 241 4.84 1.34 16.67
N GLY A 242 3.57 1.75 16.84
CA GLY A 242 2.86 1.77 18.11
C GLY A 242 1.39 1.36 17.97
N PRO A 243 0.43 2.09 18.60
CA PRO A 243 -0.99 1.81 18.49
C PRO A 243 -1.48 1.64 17.05
N ASP A 244 -2.40 0.72 16.86
CA ASP A 244 -3.01 0.43 15.56
C ASP A 244 -4.50 0.14 15.71
N PHE A 245 -5.25 0.34 14.62
CA PHE A 245 -6.61 -0.13 14.52
C PHE A 245 -6.67 -1.33 13.59
N VAL A 246 -7.10 -2.46 14.15
CA VAL A 246 -7.10 -3.75 13.46
C VAL A 246 -8.47 -4.41 13.63
N PHE A 247 -9.04 -4.89 12.53
CA PHE A 247 -10.29 -5.63 12.52
C PHE A 247 -10.19 -6.83 11.57
N GLU A 248 -11.04 -7.81 11.79
CA GLU A 248 -11.13 -9.03 10.98
C GLU A 248 -12.50 -9.08 10.29
N ASN A 249 -12.50 -9.51 9.02
CA ASN A 249 -13.73 -9.84 8.31
C ASN A 249 -14.17 -11.27 8.65
N ALA A 250 -14.92 -11.41 9.73
CA ALA A 250 -15.50 -12.69 10.16
C ALA A 250 -16.78 -13.09 9.37
N TYR A 251 -17.14 -12.37 8.29
CA TYR A 251 -18.33 -12.66 7.49
C TYR A 251 -18.04 -13.58 6.31
N ASN A 252 -19.10 -14.06 5.67
CA ASN A 252 -19.07 -14.99 4.54
C ASN A 252 -18.73 -14.34 3.18
N GLN A 253 -18.62 -13.01 3.11
CA GLN A 253 -18.39 -12.25 1.88
C GLN A 253 -17.27 -11.22 2.06
N PRO A 254 -16.51 -10.88 1.01
CA PRO A 254 -15.55 -9.79 1.08
C PRO A 254 -16.24 -8.46 1.36
N ILE A 255 -15.56 -7.57 2.07
CA ILE A 255 -16.03 -6.19 2.26
C ILE A 255 -15.18 -5.21 1.47
N LEU A 256 -15.80 -4.15 0.97
CA LEU A 256 -15.16 -3.03 0.29
C LEU A 256 -15.23 -1.78 1.17
N ILE A 257 -14.07 -1.18 1.44
CA ILE A 257 -13.96 0.10 2.14
C ILE A 257 -13.97 1.22 1.11
N ARG A 258 -14.92 2.15 1.24
CA ARG A 258 -14.92 3.42 0.51
C ARG A 258 -14.66 4.57 1.47
N ALA A 259 -13.69 5.41 1.14
CA ALA A 259 -13.26 6.51 1.99
C ALA A 259 -13.12 7.83 1.22
N TYR A 260 -13.58 8.91 1.85
CA TYR A 260 -13.54 10.25 1.29
C TYR A 260 -13.13 11.25 2.38
N GLY A 261 -12.13 12.08 2.11
CA GLY A 261 -11.53 12.98 3.11
C GLY A 261 -11.36 14.41 2.61
N ASN A 262 -12.37 15.01 1.98
CA ASN A 262 -12.28 16.36 1.40
C ASN A 262 -13.51 17.23 1.73
N GLY A 263 -13.44 18.54 1.49
CA GLY A 263 -14.55 19.46 1.74
C GLY A 263 -14.97 19.58 3.21
N GLY A 264 -14.02 19.39 4.15
CA GLY A 264 -14.28 19.44 5.59
C GLY A 264 -15.00 18.21 6.16
N ARG A 265 -15.05 17.11 5.39
CA ARG A 265 -15.72 15.86 5.77
C ARG A 265 -14.77 14.68 5.59
N MET A 266 -14.73 13.81 6.59
CA MET A 266 -14.15 12.48 6.49
C MET A 266 -15.28 11.47 6.58
N ALA A 267 -15.51 10.71 5.52
CA ALA A 267 -16.58 9.73 5.41
C ALA A 267 -15.99 8.37 5.06
N VAL A 268 -16.51 7.33 5.72
CA VAL A 268 -16.22 5.92 5.37
C VAL A 268 -17.53 5.19 5.22
N SER A 269 -17.65 4.41 4.14
CA SER A 269 -18.73 3.46 3.91
C SER A 269 -18.15 2.08 3.66
N ILE A 270 -18.79 1.06 4.24
CA ILE A 270 -18.44 -0.34 4.07
C ILE A 270 -19.52 -0.96 3.20
N PHE A 271 -19.10 -1.60 2.12
CA PHE A 271 -19.98 -2.31 1.20
C PHE A 271 -19.65 -3.80 1.21
N SER A 272 -20.61 -4.62 0.80
CA SER A 272 -20.39 -6.01 0.43
C SER A 272 -21.40 -6.43 -0.64
N SER A 273 -21.41 -7.72 -0.97
CA SER A 273 -22.37 -8.30 -1.90
C SER A 273 -23.75 -8.44 -1.26
N GLU A 274 -24.78 -8.68 -2.08
CA GLU A 274 -26.14 -8.88 -1.60
C GLU A 274 -26.27 -10.11 -0.67
N SER A 275 -25.45 -11.14 -0.90
CA SER A 275 -25.41 -12.41 -0.18
C SER A 275 -24.71 -12.35 1.18
N ILE A 276 -24.25 -11.17 1.62
CA ILE A 276 -23.59 -11.05 2.92
C ILE A 276 -24.55 -11.34 4.07
N GLU A 277 -24.10 -12.20 4.99
CA GLU A 277 -24.72 -12.46 6.28
C GLU A 277 -23.96 -11.67 7.35
N TYR A 278 -24.57 -10.59 7.86
CA TYR A 278 -23.93 -9.68 8.81
C TYR A 278 -24.88 -9.26 9.93
N LYS A 279 -24.30 -8.79 11.05
CA LYS A 279 -25.03 -8.36 12.24
C LYS A 279 -24.73 -6.89 12.53
N PRO A 280 -25.53 -5.94 12.01
CA PRO A 280 -25.28 -4.52 12.22
C PRO A 280 -25.36 -4.14 13.70
N ARG A 281 -24.60 -3.13 14.09
CA ARG A 281 -24.66 -2.55 15.44
C ARG A 281 -25.15 -1.11 15.39
N HIS A 282 -25.85 -0.71 16.45
CA HIS A 282 -26.17 0.70 16.64
C HIS A 282 -24.92 1.47 17.08
N VAL A 283 -24.47 2.38 16.23
CA VAL A 283 -23.38 3.32 16.54
C VAL A 283 -23.94 4.74 16.47
N PRO A 284 -23.87 5.54 17.55
CA PRO A 284 -24.37 6.91 17.54
C PRO A 284 -23.54 7.77 16.58
N SER A 285 -24.23 8.58 15.76
CA SER A 285 -23.58 9.55 14.88
C SER A 285 -23.18 10.80 15.67
N ILE A 286 -22.12 11.48 15.25
CA ILE A 286 -21.77 12.80 15.79
C ILE A 286 -22.58 13.92 15.12
N SER A 287 -22.76 15.03 15.82
CA SER A 287 -23.34 16.26 15.28
C SER A 287 -22.57 16.75 14.05
N ASN A 288 -23.29 17.38 13.11
CA ASN A 288 -22.72 17.95 11.88
C ASN A 288 -21.89 19.22 12.12
N ARG A 289 -21.71 19.64 13.38
CA ARG A 289 -20.89 20.79 13.74
C ARG A 289 -19.41 20.45 13.56
N ILE A 290 -18.67 21.38 12.95
CA ILE A 290 -17.22 21.26 12.85
C ILE A 290 -16.64 21.31 14.27
N PRO A 291 -15.83 20.32 14.67
CA PRO A 291 -15.16 20.34 15.97
C PRO A 291 -14.29 21.60 16.10
N GLU A 292 -14.33 22.26 17.25
CA GLU A 292 -13.37 23.33 17.53
C GLU A 292 -11.95 22.74 17.54
N GLU A 293 -11.12 23.23 16.62
CA GLU A 293 -9.68 22.98 16.70
C GLU A 293 -9.16 23.87 17.82
N THR A 294 -8.60 23.28 18.87
CA THR A 294 -7.90 24.05 19.90
C THR A 294 -6.79 24.85 19.22
N LYS A 295 -6.93 26.18 19.21
CA LYS A 295 -5.89 27.08 18.73
C LYS A 295 -4.67 26.94 19.63
N ASP A 296 -3.50 26.76 19.05
CA ASP A 296 -2.25 26.77 19.78
C ASP A 296 -2.05 28.17 20.42
N VAL A 297 -1.74 28.21 21.71
CA VAL A 297 -1.53 29.45 22.48
C VAL A 297 -0.17 30.09 22.15
N ARG A 298 0.66 29.46 21.30
CA ARG A 298 2.03 29.95 21.00
C ARG A 298 2.13 30.98 19.88
N HIS A 299 1.01 31.39 19.27
CA HIS A 299 0.97 32.56 18.39
C HIS A 299 0.02 33.64 18.94
N GLN A 300 0.17 33.99 20.21
CA GLN A 300 -0.02 35.40 20.57
C GLN A 300 1.32 36.10 20.36
N SER A 301 1.34 37.01 19.38
CA SER A 301 2.43 37.93 19.15
C SER A 301 2.91 38.50 20.48
N VAL A 302 4.21 38.35 20.77
CA VAL A 302 4.90 39.23 21.71
C VAL A 302 4.95 40.60 21.05
N ASN A 303 3.85 41.34 21.17
CA ASN A 303 3.79 42.78 20.95
C ASN A 303 3.37 43.40 22.27
N GLY A 304 4.30 44.09 22.92
CA GLY A 304 4.02 45.06 23.98
C GLY A 304 4.59 44.71 25.34
N LYS A 305 5.85 45.08 25.58
CA LYS A 305 6.22 46.32 26.30
C LYS A 305 7.71 46.59 26.15
#